data_AF-A0A9E1QX09-F1
#
_entry.id   AF-A0A9E1QX09-F1
#
_cell.length_a   1.000
_cell.length_b   1.000
_cell.length_c   1.000
_cell.angle_alpha   90.00
_cell.angle_beta   90.00
_cell.angle_gamma   90.00
#
_symmetry.space_group_name_H-M   'P 1'
#
loop_
_entity.id
_entity.type
_entity.pdbx_description
1 polymer ?
#
loop_
_entity_poly.entity_id
_entity_poly.type
_entity_poly.pdbx_seq_one_letter_code
_entity_poly.pdbx_strand_id
1 'polypeptide(L)'
;MTLLRSFFVLTTFLFLSCNSSNEISKPNIVLFMVDDLGWQDTSVSFWKNETKFNRLYNTPNMEILANMGVKFTNAYATPVCSPSRISLMTGMNAAK
;
A
#
# COMPACT_ATOMS: atom_id res chain seq x y z
N MET A 1 45.22 17.62 32.65
CA MET A 1 44.45 16.42 33.06
C MET A 1 42.93 16.62 33.01
N THR A 2 42.41 17.82 33.28
CA THR A 2 40.97 18.15 33.23
C THR A 2 40.38 18.20 31.80
N LEU A 3 41.11 18.73 30.82
CA LEU A 3 40.70 18.83 29.41
C LEU A 3 40.49 17.47 28.73
N LEU A 4 41.42 16.52 28.95
CA LEU A 4 41.32 15.16 28.42
C LEU A 4 40.12 14.40 29.02
N ARG A 5 39.83 14.65 30.31
CA ARG A 5 38.68 14.08 31.02
C ARG A 5 37.36 14.63 30.49
N SER A 6 37.30 15.93 30.19
CA SER A 6 36.12 16.57 29.58
C SER A 6 35.87 16.07 28.15
N PHE A 7 36.92 15.87 27.36
CA PHE A 7 36.81 15.31 26.01
C PHE A 7 36.27 13.88 26.02
N PHE A 8 36.75 13.03 26.96
CA PHE A 8 36.28 11.65 27.12
C PHE A 8 34.82 11.58 27.57
N VAL A 9 34.37 12.50 28.43
CA VAL A 9 32.97 12.58 28.86
C VAL A 9 32.07 13.00 27.69
N LEU A 10 32.50 13.98 26.88
CA LEU A 10 31.73 14.46 25.74
C LEU A 10 31.57 13.41 24.64
N THR A 11 32.63 12.66 24.33
CA THR A 11 32.55 11.56 23.36
C THR A 11 31.67 10.43 23.87
N THR A 12 31.77 10.08 25.15
CA THR A 12 30.89 9.05 25.74
C THR A 12 29.42 9.48 25.69
N PHE A 13 29.11 10.74 25.97
CA PHE A 13 27.75 11.27 25.91
C PHE A 13 27.17 11.27 24.48
N LEU A 14 28.00 11.56 23.48
CA LEU A 14 27.64 11.48 22.06
C LEU A 14 27.33 10.05 21.61
N PHE A 15 28.11 9.06 22.07
CA PHE A 15 27.88 7.64 21.75
C PHE A 15 26.61 7.08 22.43
N LEU A 16 26.25 7.54 23.63
CA LEU A 16 25.03 7.10 24.31
C LEU A 16 23.74 7.65 23.68
N SER A 17 23.79 8.77 22.95
CA SER A 17 22.60 9.40 22.37
C SER A 17 22.10 8.74 21.08
N CYS A 18 22.80 7.74 20.54
CA CYS A 18 22.50 7.11 19.24
C CYS A 18 21.75 5.77 19.35
N ASN A 19 20.96 5.56 20.41
CA ASN A 19 20.09 4.38 20.56
C ASN A 19 18.63 4.71 20.22
N SER A 20 18.36 5.19 19.00
CA SER A 20 17.00 5.21 18.47
C SER A 20 16.74 3.86 17.79
N SER A 21 16.29 2.88 18.57
CA SER A 21 15.64 1.70 18.02
C SER A 21 14.25 2.12 17.52
N ASN A 22 14.18 2.63 16.29
CA ASN A 22 12.90 2.71 15.60
C ASN A 22 12.44 1.27 15.36
N GLU A 23 11.69 0.71 16.30
CA GLU A 23 10.97 -0.53 16.07
C GLU A 23 10.00 -0.27 14.92
N ILE A 24 10.34 -0.82 13.75
CA ILE A 24 9.45 -0.81 12.60
C ILE A 24 8.27 -1.71 12.98
N SER A 25 7.19 -1.09 13.44
CA SER A 25 5.95 -1.79 13.72
C SER A 25 5.49 -2.50 12.45
N LYS A 26 5.26 -3.81 12.53
CA LYS A 26 4.72 -4.56 11.39
C LYS A 26 3.37 -3.96 11.00
N PRO A 27 3.19 -3.51 9.74
CA PRO A 27 1.91 -2.94 9.34
C PRO A 27 0.85 -4.03 9.29
N ASN A 28 -0.39 -3.66 9.59
CA ASN A 28 -1.53 -4.49 9.28
C ASN A 28 -1.80 -4.43 7.78
N ILE A 29 -1.97 -5.57 7.13
CA ILE A 29 -2.28 -5.65 5.70
C ILE A 29 -3.74 -6.07 5.55
N VAL A 30 -4.56 -5.22 4.94
CA VAL A 30 -5.95 -5.50 4.63
C VAL A 30 -6.10 -5.64 3.11
N LEU A 31 -6.46 -6.83 2.65
CA LEU A 31 -6.79 -7.09 1.25
C LEU A 31 -8.31 -7.04 1.07
N PHE A 32 -8.81 -5.98 0.44
CA PHE A 32 -10.22 -5.81 0.11
C PHE A 32 -10.47 -6.26 -1.34
N MET A 33 -11.05 -7.45 -1.53
CA MET A 33 -11.34 -8.03 -2.84
C MET A 33 -12.84 -8.09 -3.08
N VAL A 34 -13.30 -7.55 -4.21
CA VAL A 34 -14.70 -7.50 -4.63
C VAL A 34 -14.93 -8.54 -5.74
N ASP A 35 -16.08 -9.20 -5.72
CA ASP A 35 -16.48 -10.16 -6.76
C ASP A 35 -17.14 -9.42 -7.93
N ASP A 36 -16.75 -9.77 -9.15
CA ASP A 36 -17.31 -9.26 -10.41
C ASP A 36 -17.44 -7.73 -10.54
N LEU A 37 -16.54 -6.97 -9.88
CA LEU A 37 -16.48 -5.51 -10.03
C LEU A 37 -15.76 -5.15 -11.33
N GLY A 38 -16.50 -4.60 -12.30
CA GLY A 38 -15.92 -4.13 -13.55
C GLY A 38 -15.03 -2.89 -13.38
N TRP A 39 -14.16 -2.68 -14.35
CA TRP A 39 -13.16 -1.60 -14.31
C TRP A 39 -13.75 -0.18 -14.25
N GLN A 40 -15.00 -0.02 -14.71
CA GLN A 40 -15.74 1.25 -14.71
C GLN A 40 -16.87 1.28 -13.68
N ASP A 41 -17.03 0.23 -12.87
CA ASP A 41 -18.11 0.11 -11.88
C ASP A 41 -17.80 0.84 -10.57
N THR A 42 -17.34 2.09 -10.69
CA THR A 42 -16.93 2.94 -9.57
C THR A 42 -16.95 4.40 -10.02
N SER A 43 -17.10 5.33 -9.08
CA SER A 43 -16.92 6.76 -9.35
C SER A 43 -15.48 7.15 -9.67
N VAL A 44 -14.50 6.30 -9.34
CA VAL A 44 -13.08 6.56 -9.60
C VAL A 44 -12.75 6.30 -11.08
N SER A 45 -12.28 7.33 -11.79
CA SER A 45 -11.78 7.14 -13.16
C SER A 45 -10.43 6.43 -13.18
N PHE A 46 -10.41 5.22 -13.76
CA PHE A 46 -9.20 4.48 -14.09
C PHE A 46 -8.76 4.65 -15.56
N TRP A 47 -9.59 5.25 -16.41
CA TRP A 47 -9.24 5.65 -17.77
C TRP A 47 -8.62 7.05 -17.81
N LYS A 48 -8.10 7.44 -18.99
CA LYS A 48 -7.54 8.77 -19.26
C LYS A 48 -8.54 9.89 -18.94
N ASN A 49 -9.80 9.68 -19.28
CA ASN A 49 -10.89 10.61 -19.05
C ASN A 49 -12.01 9.90 -18.30
N GLU A 50 -12.74 10.67 -17.50
CA GLU A 50 -13.94 10.21 -16.81
C GLU A 50 -14.99 9.70 -17.80
N THR A 51 -15.62 8.57 -17.47
CA THR A 51 -16.66 7.94 -18.29
C THR A 51 -18.06 8.27 -17.76
N LYS A 52 -19.09 7.95 -18.54
CA LYS A 52 -20.49 8.06 -18.09
C LYS A 52 -20.77 7.24 -16.83
N PHE A 53 -20.16 6.07 -16.69
CA PHE A 53 -20.35 5.20 -15.52
C PHE A 53 -19.75 5.81 -14.26
N ASN A 54 -18.58 6.46 -14.37
CA ASN A 54 -17.96 7.14 -13.23
C ASN A 54 -18.85 8.27 -12.68
N ARG A 55 -19.66 8.91 -13.52
CA ARG A 55 -20.64 9.92 -13.10
C ARG A 55 -21.93 9.34 -12.53
N LEU A 56 -22.23 8.09 -12.86
CA LEU A 56 -23.46 7.41 -12.43
C LEU A 56 -23.28 6.75 -11.07
N TYR A 57 -22.16 6.07 -10.86
CA TYR A 57 -21.85 5.39 -9.61
C TYR A 57 -21.33 6.37 -8.57
N ASN A 58 -21.59 6.07 -7.30
CA ASN A 58 -21.14 6.88 -6.16
C ASN A 58 -20.39 6.00 -5.16
N THR A 59 -19.06 6.08 -5.17
CA THR A 59 -18.17 5.27 -4.31
C THR A 59 -17.18 6.16 -3.54
N PRO A 60 -17.66 6.98 -2.58
CA PRO A 60 -16.85 8.02 -1.94
C PRO A 60 -15.65 7.46 -1.16
N ASN A 61 -15.80 6.29 -0.53
CA ASN A 61 -14.68 5.66 0.18
C ASN A 61 -13.56 5.18 -0.76
N MET A 62 -13.92 4.76 -1.98
CA MET A 62 -12.92 4.41 -3.00
C MET A 62 -12.20 5.64 -3.53
N GLU A 63 -12.89 6.78 -3.66
CA GLU A 63 -12.28 8.05 -4.04
C GLU A 63 -11.26 8.52 -2.99
N ILE A 64 -11.63 8.44 -1.70
CA ILE A 64 -10.73 8.77 -0.59
C ILE A 64 -9.49 7.87 -0.65
N LEU A 65 -9.68 6.56 -0.79
CA LEU A 65 -8.57 5.60 -0.86
C LEU A 65 -7.67 5.86 -2.08
N ALA A 66 -8.26 6.18 -3.24
CA ALA A 66 -7.54 6.49 -4.46
C ALA A 66 -6.73 7.80 -4.35
N ASN A 67 -7.25 8.81 -3.64
CA ASN A 67 -6.57 10.09 -3.42
C ASN A 67 -5.43 9.98 -2.39
N MET A 68 -5.54 9.06 -1.44
CA MET A 68 -4.52 8.81 -0.42
C MET A 68 -3.45 7.80 -0.85
N GLY A 69 -3.65 7.14 -2.00
CA GLY A 69 -2.85 5.99 -2.41
C GLY A 69 -2.45 6.01 -3.88
N VAL A 70 -2.22 4.82 -4.42
CA VAL A 70 -1.81 4.60 -5.81
C VAL A 70 -2.90 3.81 -6.53
N LYS A 71 -3.29 4.29 -7.72
CA LYS A 71 -4.18 3.57 -8.63
C LYS A 71 -3.37 2.79 -9.66
N PHE A 72 -3.65 1.49 -9.79
CA PHE A 72 -3.16 0.70 -10.92
C PHE A 72 -4.19 0.72 -12.04
N THR A 73 -3.89 1.41 -13.14
CA THR A 73 -4.81 1.50 -14.29
C THR A 73 -4.75 0.27 -15.20
N ASN A 74 -3.75 -0.58 -15.03
CA ASN A 74 -3.55 -1.83 -15.80
C ASN A 74 -3.25 -2.99 -14.85
N ALA A 75 -4.25 -3.41 -14.07
CA ALA A 75 -4.19 -4.60 -13.23
C ALA A 75 -5.06 -5.71 -13.86
N TYR A 76 -4.54 -6.93 -13.96
CA TYR A 76 -5.21 -8.05 -14.63
C TYR A 76 -5.51 -9.19 -13.68
N ALA A 77 -6.64 -9.86 -13.93
CA ALA A 77 -7.05 -11.09 -13.29
C ALA A 77 -7.45 -12.12 -14.37
N THR A 78 -7.66 -13.36 -13.96
CA THR A 78 -8.29 -14.35 -14.84
C THR A 78 -9.79 -14.07 -14.94
N PRO A 79 -10.46 -14.46 -16.04
CA PRO A 79 -11.85 -14.07 -16.30
C PRO A 79 -12.89 -14.83 -15.45
N VAL A 80 -12.46 -15.66 -14.50
CA VAL A 80 -13.34 -16.49 -13.65
C VAL A 80 -12.89 -16.40 -12.19
N CYS A 81 -13.84 -16.37 -11.26
CA CYS A 81 -13.59 -16.17 -9.82
C CYS A 81 -12.58 -17.18 -9.23
N SER A 82 -12.77 -18.48 -9.51
CA SER A 82 -11.94 -19.55 -8.93
C SER A 82 -10.45 -19.43 -9.31
N PRO A 83 -10.06 -19.40 -10.60
CA PRO A 83 -8.64 -19.25 -10.96
C PRO A 83 -8.06 -17.91 -10.47
N SER A 84 -8.85 -16.83 -10.42
CA SER A 84 -8.39 -15.53 -9.93
C SER A 84 -8.01 -15.59 -8.45
N ARG A 85 -8.89 -16.17 -7.63
CA ARG A 85 -8.69 -16.31 -6.18
C ARG A 85 -7.57 -17.30 -5.85
N ILE A 86 -7.48 -18.41 -6.57
CA ILE A 86 -6.41 -19.41 -6.37
C ILE A 86 -5.05 -18.80 -6.71
N SER A 87 -4.93 -18.09 -7.85
CA SER A 87 -3.69 -17.39 -8.20
C SER A 87 -3.29 -16.33 -7.18
N LEU A 88 -4.26 -15.59 -6.63
CA LEU A 88 -4.01 -14.61 -5.56
C LEU A 88 -3.48 -15.25 -4.28
N MET A 89 -4.09 -16.36 -3.83
CA MET A 89 -3.71 -17.03 -2.59
C MET A 89 -2.40 -17.79 -2.68
N THR A 90 -2.08 -18.34 -3.85
CA THR A 90 -0.90 -19.19 -4.06
C THR A 90 0.29 -18.44 -4.67
N GLY A 91 0.05 -17.29 -5.30
CA GLY A 91 1.05 -16.61 -6.13
C GLY A 91 1.39 -17.35 -7.43
N MET A 92 0.62 -18.37 -7.80
CA MET A 92 0.87 -19.19 -9.00
C MET A 92 -0.05 -18.77 -10.16
N ASN A 93 0.45 -18.90 -11.39
CA ASN A 93 -0.38 -18.69 -12.57
C ASN A 93 -1.47 -19.77 -12.66
N ALA A 94 -2.68 -19.42 -13.08
CA ALA A 94 -3.80 -20.35 -13.18
C ALA A 94 -3.60 -21.53 -14.16
N ALA A 95 -2.63 -21.44 -15.07
CA ALA A 95 -2.29 -22.53 -15.99
C ALA A 95 -1.27 -23.54 -15.43
N LYS A 96 -0.71 -23.28 -14.24
CA LYS A 96 0.26 -24.14 -13.57
C LYS A 96 -0.41 -24.99 -12.50
#